data_AF-A0A917EWF7-F1
#
_entry.id   AF-A0A917EWF7-F1
#
_cell.length_a   1.000
_cell.length_b   1.000
_cell.length_c   1.000
_cell.angle_alpha   90.00
_cell.angle_beta   90.00
_cell.angle_gamma   90.00
#
_symmetry.space_group_name_H-M   'P 1'
#
loop_
_entity.id
_entity.type
_entity.pdbx_description
1 polymer ?
#
loop_
_entity_poly.entity_id
_entity_poly.type
_entity_poly.pdbx_seq_one_letter_code
_entity_poly.pdbx_strand_id
1 'polypeptide(L)'
;MQNVLRHQPRPPGRQSLDDDARLPEPAYAVPLRIDRSGAPRYRITNVGHEQLVGLTYSLLGSGVMNSPAPRLLDVGATTDVIIRGEDLARRTVLVIRWFRPSGEEYLWRVSF
;
A
#
# COMPACT_ATOMS: atom_id res chain seq x y z
N MET A 1 57.49 40.11 35.10
CA MET A 1 56.72 40.10 33.83
C MET A 1 55.95 38.79 33.75
N GLN A 2 54.65 38.80 34.03
CA GLN A 2 53.78 37.62 33.98
C GLN A 2 53.11 37.54 32.60
N ASN A 3 53.26 36.41 31.91
CA ASN A 3 52.67 36.18 30.59
C ASN A 3 51.34 35.43 30.78
N VAL A 4 50.22 36.13 30.54
CA VAL A 4 48.86 35.62 30.73
C VAL A 4 48.44 34.86 29.47
N LEU A 5 48.40 33.52 29.56
CA LEU A 5 47.84 32.64 28.53
C LEU A 5 46.33 32.91 28.41
N ARG A 6 45.92 33.51 27.30
CA ARG A 6 44.50 33.70 26.96
C ARG A 6 43.88 32.35 26.59
N HIS A 7 42.97 31.85 27.43
CA HIS A 7 42.03 30.81 27.04
C HIS A 7 41.11 31.36 25.95
N GLN A 8 41.30 30.93 24.70
CA GLN A 8 40.27 31.09 23.67
C GLN A 8 39.15 30.07 23.95
N PRO A 9 37.87 30.48 23.97
CA PRO A 9 36.76 29.55 24.02
C PRO A 9 36.70 28.75 22.70
N ARG A 10 36.57 27.44 22.82
CA ARG A 10 36.35 26.50 21.72
C ARG A 10 35.10 26.94 20.94
N PRO A 11 35.12 27.01 19.59
CA PRO A 11 33.92 27.34 18.84
C PRO A 11 32.84 26.30 19.16
N PRO A 12 31.55 26.70 19.29
CA PRO A 12 30.47 25.74 19.45
C PRO A 12 30.55 24.78 18.27
N GLY A 13 30.59 23.47 18.58
CA GLY A 13 30.57 22.43 17.57
C GLY A 13 29.42 22.72 16.62
N ARG A 14 29.70 22.69 15.31
CA ARG A 14 28.65 22.66 14.29
C ARG A 14 27.71 21.54 14.70
N GLN A 15 26.54 21.90 15.20
CA GLN A 15 25.42 20.98 15.28
C GLN A 15 25.21 20.52 13.84
N SER A 16 25.38 19.22 13.58
CA SER A 16 25.06 18.62 12.29
C SER A 16 23.65 19.07 11.94
N LEU A 17 23.52 19.91 10.93
CA LEU A 17 22.25 20.27 10.27
C LEU A 17 21.72 19.08 9.45
N ASP A 18 22.10 17.86 9.83
CA ASP A 18 21.73 16.61 9.18
C ASP A 18 20.54 15.95 9.90
N ASP A 19 19.82 16.72 10.72
CA ASP A 19 18.50 16.34 11.22
C ASP A 19 17.54 16.28 10.03
N ASP A 20 17.45 15.08 9.46
CA ASP A 20 16.17 14.46 9.10
C ASP A 20 15.41 15.11 7.93
N ALA A 21 16.13 15.54 6.88
CA ALA A 21 15.51 15.65 5.56
C ALA A 21 15.25 14.24 4.99
N ARG A 22 14.39 13.45 5.67
CA ARG A 22 13.82 12.23 5.11
C ARG A 22 13.13 12.65 3.83
N LEU A 23 13.76 12.34 2.69
CA LEU A 23 13.15 12.60 1.40
C LEU A 23 11.74 12.00 1.45
N PRO A 24 10.71 12.75 1.00
CA PRO A 24 9.35 12.26 1.05
C PRO A 24 9.28 10.92 0.30
N GLU A 25 8.76 9.89 0.98
CA GLU A 25 8.60 8.58 0.35
C GLU A 25 7.65 8.72 -0.85
N PRO A 26 8.00 8.17 -2.02
CA PRO A 26 7.11 8.22 -3.17
C PRO A 26 5.79 7.54 -2.83
N ALA A 27 4.70 8.04 -3.42
CA ALA A 27 3.40 7.44 -3.25
C ALA A 27 3.44 5.94 -3.64
N TYR A 28 2.90 5.10 -2.77
CA TYR A 28 2.84 3.67 -3.02
C TYR A 28 1.90 3.38 -4.20
N ALA A 29 2.44 2.80 -5.26
CA ALA A 29 1.66 2.37 -6.39
C ALA A 29 0.80 1.15 -6.01
N VAL A 30 -0.46 1.14 -6.43
CA VAL A 30 -1.34 -0.01 -6.23
C VAL A 30 -0.73 -1.24 -6.96
N PRO A 31 -0.33 -2.31 -6.25
CA PRO A 31 0.41 -3.43 -6.81
C PRO A 31 -0.51 -4.49 -7.42
N LEU A 32 -1.74 -4.13 -7.79
CA LEU A 32 -2.79 -5.07 -8.17
C LEU A 32 -3.33 -4.73 -9.56
N ARG A 33 -3.50 -5.77 -10.38
CA ARG A 33 -4.19 -5.70 -11.66
C ARG A 33 -5.46 -6.51 -11.61
N ILE A 34 -6.53 -6.00 -12.24
CA ILE A 34 -7.81 -6.70 -12.35
C ILE A 34 -8.10 -6.99 -13.82
N ASP A 35 -8.25 -8.26 -14.14
CA ASP A 35 -8.79 -8.72 -15.41
C ASP A 35 -10.30 -8.94 -15.27
N ARG A 36 -11.05 -8.23 -16.11
CA ARG A 36 -12.53 -8.19 -16.13
C ARG A 36 -13.14 -8.99 -17.28
N SER A 37 -12.31 -9.53 -18.17
CA SER A 37 -12.77 -10.20 -19.39
C SER A 37 -13.57 -11.48 -19.09
N GLY A 38 -13.36 -12.10 -17.92
CA GLY A 38 -14.05 -13.31 -17.46
C GLY A 38 -15.28 -13.09 -16.56
N ALA A 39 -15.89 -11.91 -16.56
CA ALA A 39 -17.06 -11.62 -15.71
C ALA A 39 -18.14 -12.74 -15.79
N PRO A 40 -18.73 -13.17 -14.66
CA PRO A 40 -18.71 -12.55 -13.32
C PRO A 40 -17.51 -12.96 -12.44
N ARG A 41 -16.51 -13.67 -12.99
CA ARG A 41 -15.26 -13.99 -12.30
C ARG A 41 -14.21 -12.94 -12.64
N TYR A 42 -13.76 -12.21 -11.62
CA TYR A 42 -12.72 -11.19 -11.76
C TYR A 42 -11.42 -11.74 -11.20
N ARG A 43 -10.37 -11.63 -12.01
CA ARG A 43 -9.06 -12.16 -11.67
C ARG A 43 -8.16 -11.03 -11.19
N ILE A 44 -7.57 -11.20 -10.02
CA ILE A 44 -6.75 -10.21 -9.33
C ILE A 44 -5.33 -10.76 -9.25
N THR A 45 -4.36 -10.04 -9.80
CA THR A 45 -2.96 -10.45 -9.84
C THR A 45 -2.10 -9.43 -9.09
N ASN A 46 -1.19 -9.90 -8.23
CA ASN A 46 -0.13 -9.07 -7.68
C ASN A 46 0.93 -8.82 -8.76
N VAL A 47 0.99 -7.58 -9.25
CA VAL A 47 1.95 -7.12 -10.27
C VAL A 47 3.04 -6.24 -9.68
N GLY A 48 3.07 -6.10 -8.35
CA GLY A 48 4.11 -5.36 -7.63
C GLY A 48 5.40 -6.16 -7.46
N HIS A 49 6.24 -5.70 -6.53
CA HIS A 49 7.53 -6.30 -6.21
C HIS A 49 7.60 -6.88 -4.78
N GLU A 50 6.51 -6.78 -4.03
CA GLU A 50 6.41 -7.23 -2.65
C GLU A 50 5.24 -8.20 -2.50
N GLN A 51 5.36 -9.13 -1.56
CA GLN A 51 4.25 -9.98 -1.15
C GLN A 51 3.20 -9.15 -0.40
N LEU A 52 1.92 -9.39 -0.70
CA LEU A 52 0.82 -8.72 -0.02
C LEU A 52 0.27 -9.63 1.06
N VAL A 53 0.14 -9.13 2.28
CA VAL A 53 -0.37 -9.90 3.42
C VAL A 53 -1.71 -9.34 3.90
N GLY A 54 -2.54 -10.20 4.49
CA GLY A 54 -3.84 -9.78 5.03
C GLY A 54 -4.83 -9.29 3.96
N LEU A 55 -4.71 -9.81 2.73
CA LEU A 55 -5.54 -9.42 1.60
C LEU A 55 -7.01 -9.72 1.86
N THR A 56 -7.85 -8.69 1.82
CA THR A 56 -9.29 -8.79 2.11
C THR A 56 -10.11 -8.04 1.08
N TYR A 57 -11.33 -8.51 0.87
CA TYR A 57 -12.27 -7.99 -0.11
C TYR A 57 -13.56 -7.57 0.59
N SER A 58 -14.02 -6.37 0.32
CA SER A 58 -15.32 -5.89 0.77
C SER A 58 -16.10 -5.35 -0.41
N LEU A 59 -17.36 -5.77 -0.52
CA LEU A 59 -18.27 -5.30 -1.55
C LEU A 59 -19.25 -4.30 -0.94
N LEU A 60 -19.29 -3.09 -1.50
CA LEU A 60 -20.26 -2.07 -1.13
C LEU A 60 -21.27 -1.94 -2.27
N GLY A 61 -22.57 -2.09 -1.98
CA GLY A 61 -23.62 -1.97 -2.99
C GLY A 61 -24.61 -3.14 -3.02
N SER A 62 -25.32 -3.26 -4.14
CA SER A 62 -26.38 -4.26 -4.35
C SER A 62 -25.90 -5.62 -4.88
N GLY A 63 -24.59 -5.81 -5.02
CA GLY A 63 -24.02 -7.09 -5.44
C GLY A 63 -23.81 -8.07 -4.28
N VAL A 64 -23.54 -9.32 -4.64
CA VAL A 64 -23.07 -10.38 -3.74
C VAL A 64 -21.70 -10.84 -4.20
N MET A 65 -20.82 -11.11 -3.23
CA MET A 65 -19.46 -11.56 -3.49
C MET A 65 -19.19 -12.85 -2.71
N ASN A 66 -18.73 -13.87 -3.42
CA ASN A 66 -18.09 -15.01 -2.79
C ASN A 66 -16.59 -14.72 -2.78
N SER A 67 -16.08 -14.38 -1.61
CA SER A 67 -14.64 -14.19 -1.41
C SER A 67 -14.08 -15.41 -0.68
N PRO A 68 -13.26 -16.26 -1.32
CA PRO A 68 -12.38 -17.12 -0.54
C PRO A 68 -11.42 -16.25 0.28
N ALA A 69 -10.78 -16.81 1.31
CA ALA A 69 -9.74 -16.11 2.06
C ALA A 69 -8.38 -16.31 1.36
N PRO A 70 -7.71 -15.27 0.87
CA PRO A 70 -6.26 -15.31 0.66
C PRO A 70 -5.59 -14.57 1.80
N ARG A 71 -4.80 -15.27 2.62
CA ARG A 71 -4.03 -14.61 3.69
C ARG A 71 -2.70 -14.04 3.21
N LEU A 72 -2.31 -14.34 1.97
CA LEU A 72 -1.05 -13.94 1.38
C LEU A 72 -1.19 -14.02 -0.14
N LEU A 73 -0.61 -13.06 -0.86
CA LEU A 73 -0.56 -13.05 -2.31
C LEU A 73 0.87 -12.74 -2.76
N ASP A 74 1.58 -13.79 -3.18
CA ASP A 74 2.94 -13.67 -3.71
C ASP A 74 3.00 -12.83 -4.98
N VAL A 75 4.20 -12.32 -5.29
CA VAL A 75 4.45 -11.59 -6.54
C VAL A 75 4.13 -12.49 -7.74
N GLY A 76 3.32 -11.99 -8.67
CA GLY A 76 2.82 -12.74 -9.83
C GLY A 76 1.68 -13.71 -9.53
N ALA A 77 1.40 -14.01 -8.27
CA ALA A 77 0.28 -14.86 -7.90
C ALA A 77 -1.06 -14.18 -8.15
N THR A 78 -2.08 -15.02 -8.28
CA THR A 78 -3.41 -14.61 -8.70
C THR A 78 -4.47 -15.23 -7.80
N THR A 79 -5.56 -14.49 -7.60
CA THR A 79 -6.77 -14.96 -6.93
C THR A 79 -8.01 -14.48 -7.67
N ASP A 80 -9.11 -15.21 -7.51
CA ASP A 80 -10.36 -14.90 -8.18
C ASP A 80 -11.41 -14.46 -7.16
N VAL A 81 -12.17 -13.42 -7.51
CA VAL A 81 -13.40 -13.04 -6.81
C VAL A 81 -14.57 -13.20 -7.76
N ILE A 82 -15.67 -13.77 -7.26
CA ILE A 82 -16.90 -13.91 -8.04
C ILE A 82 -17.90 -12.90 -7.51
N ILE A 83 -18.29 -11.95 -8.34
CA ILE A 83 -19.23 -10.88 -7.97
C ILE A 83 -20.42 -10.95 -8.91
N ARG A 84 -21.62 -11.07 -8.33
CA ARG A 84 -22.90 -11.14 -9.04
C ARG A 84 -23.83 -10.05 -8.54
N GLY A 85 -24.71 -9.57 -9.41
CA GLY A 85 -25.71 -8.56 -9.05
C GLY A 85 -26.24 -7.86 -10.28
N GLU A 86 -27.37 -7.17 -10.14
CA GLU A 86 -27.89 -6.30 -11.18
C GLU A 86 -27.10 -4.98 -11.20
N ASP A 87 -26.79 -4.51 -12.40
CA ASP A 87 -26.21 -3.18 -12.65
C ASP A 87 -24.98 -2.85 -11.77
N LEU A 88 -24.05 -3.82 -11.68
CA LEU A 88 -22.82 -3.71 -10.88
C LEU A 88 -22.07 -2.41 -11.16
N ALA A 89 -22.03 -1.98 -12.43
CA ALA A 89 -21.30 -0.80 -12.86
C ALA A 89 -21.81 0.51 -12.24
N ARG A 90 -23.10 0.60 -11.90
CA ARG A 90 -23.68 1.82 -11.34
C ARG A 90 -23.74 1.85 -9.82
N ARG A 91 -23.79 0.66 -9.19
CA ARG A 91 -24.19 0.55 -7.78
C ARG A 91 -23.24 -0.27 -6.92
N THR A 92 -22.13 -0.75 -7.48
CA THR A 92 -21.22 -1.63 -6.76
C THR A 92 -19.78 -1.15 -6.81
N VAL A 93 -19.12 -1.22 -5.65
CA VAL A 93 -17.70 -0.92 -5.48
C VAL A 93 -17.04 -2.10 -4.77
N LEU A 94 -15.95 -2.61 -5.34
CA LEU A 94 -15.06 -3.53 -4.65
C LEU A 94 -13.96 -2.73 -3.96
N VAL A 95 -13.75 -3.03 -2.70
CA VAL A 95 -12.65 -2.52 -1.89
C VAL A 95 -11.69 -3.66 -1.64
N ILE A 96 -10.43 -3.49 -2.05
CA ILE A 96 -9.35 -4.43 -1.79
C ILE A 96 -8.41 -3.81 -0.77
N ARG A 97 -8.14 -4.52 0.32
CA ARG A 97 -7.31 -4.04 1.44
C ARG A 97 -6.20 -5.02 1.73
N TRP A 98 -4.98 -4.54 1.96
CA TRP A 98 -3.79 -5.36 2.24
C TRP A 98 -2.78 -4.59 3.10
N PHE A 99 -1.77 -5.30 3.59
CA PHE A 99 -0.60 -4.71 4.23
C PHE A 99 0.67 -5.01 3.42
N ARG A 100 1.59 -4.04 3.40
CA ARG A 100 2.97 -4.25 2.96
C ARG A 100 3.77 -5.04 4.00
N PRO A 101 4.94 -5.61 3.65
CA PRO A 101 5.88 -6.15 4.64
C PRO A 101 6.34 -5.13 5.69
N SER A 102 6.32 -3.83 5.35
CA SER A 102 6.57 -2.73 6.30
C SER A 102 5.50 -2.60 7.39
N GLY A 103 4.34 -3.25 7.24
CA GLY A 103 3.20 -3.17 8.16
C GLY A 103 2.20 -2.06 7.81
N GLU A 104 2.50 -1.23 6.82
CA GLU A 104 1.60 -0.17 6.35
C GLU A 104 0.39 -0.76 5.63
N GLU A 105 -0.79 -0.21 5.94
CA GLU A 105 -2.05 -0.62 5.36
C GLU A 105 -2.38 0.21 4.12
N TYR A 106 -2.86 -0.47 3.09
CA TYR A 106 -3.34 0.15 1.87
C TYR A 106 -4.69 -0.42 1.46
N LEU A 107 -5.44 0.43 0.76
CA LEU A 107 -6.74 0.11 0.23
C LEU A 107 -6.89 0.68 -1.17
N TRP A 108 -7.43 -0.14 -2.07
CA TRP A 108 -7.76 0.25 -3.42
C TRP A 108 -9.24 0.07 -3.69
N ARG A 109 -9.86 1.14 -4.21
CA ARG A 109 -11.24 1.17 -4.64
C ARG A 109 -11.34 0.82 -6.12
N VAL A 110 -12.19 -0.15 -6.43
CA VAL A 110 -12.45 -0.62 -7.79
C VAL A 110 -13.92 -0.43 -8.12
N SER A 111 -14.20 0.34 -9.17
CA SER A 111 -15.53 0.49 -9.76
C SER A 111 -15.70 -0.51 -10.91
N PHE A 112 -16.87 -1.13 -11.01
CA PHE A 112 -17.19 -2.08 -12.08
C PHE A 112 -17.63 -1.37 -13.36
#